data_AF-A0A090X685-F1
#
_entry.id   AF-A0A090X685-F1
#
_cell.length_a   1.000
_cell.length_b   1.000
_cell.length_c   1.000
_cell.angle_alpha   90.00
_cell.angle_beta   90.00
_cell.angle_gamma   90.00
#
_symmetry.space_group_name_H-M   'P 1'
#
loop_
_entity.id
_entity.type
_entity.pdbx_description
1 polymer ?
#
loop_
_entity_poly.entity_id
_entity_poly.type
_entity_poly.pdbx_seq_one_letter_code
_entity_poly.pdbx_strand_id
1 'polypeptide(L)'
;MAWQKFGEGETPESTGLKGDKLVGNYYVKFDQEYKKEIQDLITKGSSEEEAKKNAPILLEAQNMLLKWEAGDEEVVKLWKEMNSWVYDGFNVTYKNLGVDFDTLYYESNTYLLGKEFVEQGLKSGVFVKEEDGSVWCDLTEDGLDKKIVQRSDGTAVYMTQDIGTAIQRIKDFPDVGGMVYTVGNEQDYHFKVLFLILKKLGFDWAKNLYHLSYGMVDLPSGKMKSREGTVVDADDLVEEMAKTAGEISEELGKLDGYSDEEKQELYKTIGLGALKYHILKVDPKKRILFDPKESIDFQGNTGPFIQYTYARIQSILRKAEIENSDLKSTDLHPKEKELIKQLQLFPEVVQNAAEQHSPALIANYTYDLVKEFNSFYQNVSILGADNDVEKQLRVQLSNTVANTIKNAFSLLGIQVPERM
;
A
#
# COMPACT_ATOMS: atom_id res chain seq x y z
N MET A 1 -2.18 -24.77 -14.52
CA MET A 1 -2.66 -25.32 -15.81
C MET A 1 -1.93 -24.74 -17.03
N ALA A 2 -2.09 -23.45 -17.36
CA ALA A 2 -1.48 -22.88 -18.56
C ALA A 2 0.05 -23.03 -18.61
N TRP A 3 0.75 -22.80 -17.50
CA TRP A 3 2.19 -23.03 -17.39
C TRP A 3 2.60 -24.47 -17.73
N GLN A 4 1.89 -25.48 -17.21
CA GLN A 4 2.18 -26.89 -17.53
C GLN A 4 1.98 -27.25 -19.00
N LYS A 5 1.03 -26.59 -19.68
CA LYS A 5 0.70 -26.88 -21.07
C LYS A 5 1.55 -26.12 -22.08
N PHE A 6 1.81 -24.85 -21.78
CA PHE A 6 2.33 -23.88 -22.74
C PHE A 6 3.65 -23.26 -22.30
N GLY A 7 4.09 -23.52 -21.07
CA GLY A 7 5.25 -22.86 -20.51
C GLY A 7 6.57 -23.57 -20.70
N GLU A 8 6.59 -24.79 -21.26
CA GLU A 8 7.83 -25.51 -21.63
C GLU A 8 8.88 -25.62 -20.50
N GLY A 9 8.44 -25.54 -19.23
CA GLY A 9 9.33 -25.56 -18.07
C GLY A 9 10.03 -24.24 -17.76
N GLU A 10 9.56 -23.11 -18.32
CA GLU A 10 10.07 -21.79 -18.02
C GLU A 10 10.01 -21.47 -16.52
N THR A 11 11.10 -20.93 -16.00
CA THR A 11 11.21 -20.40 -14.64
C THR A 11 11.62 -18.93 -14.67
N PRO A 12 11.51 -18.19 -13.55
CA PRO A 12 12.02 -16.82 -13.45
C PRO A 12 13.51 -16.73 -13.83
N GLU A 13 14.31 -17.73 -13.45
CA GLU A 13 15.74 -17.80 -13.75
C GLU A 13 16.01 -18.05 -15.24
N SER A 14 15.23 -18.91 -15.89
CA SER A 14 15.41 -19.22 -17.31
C SER A 14 14.99 -18.08 -18.23
N THR A 15 13.99 -17.29 -17.81
CA THR A 15 13.40 -16.21 -18.60
C THR A 15 13.98 -14.83 -18.27
N GLY A 16 14.62 -14.67 -17.10
CA GLY A 16 15.04 -13.38 -16.57
C GLY A 16 13.88 -12.47 -16.14
N LEU A 17 12.65 -12.99 -16.13
CA LEU A 17 11.46 -12.24 -15.71
C LEU A 17 11.26 -12.33 -14.19
N LYS A 18 10.73 -11.26 -13.60
CA LYS A 18 10.24 -11.26 -12.21
C LYS A 18 9.15 -12.34 -12.07
N GLY A 19 9.14 -13.10 -10.96
CA GLY A 19 8.34 -14.32 -10.87
C GLY A 19 6.83 -14.15 -10.94
N ASP A 20 6.27 -13.13 -10.30
CA ASP A 20 4.88 -12.68 -10.45
C ASP A 20 4.56 -12.20 -11.86
N LYS A 21 5.51 -11.56 -12.58
CA LYS A 21 5.32 -11.22 -14.00
C LYS A 21 5.22 -12.46 -14.86
N LEU A 22 6.12 -13.43 -14.66
CA LEU A 22 6.10 -14.71 -15.36
C LEU A 22 4.77 -15.45 -15.11
N VAL A 23 4.37 -15.62 -13.85
CA VAL A 23 3.11 -16.27 -13.49
C VAL A 23 1.90 -15.50 -14.04
N GLY A 24 1.95 -14.16 -14.01
CA GLY A 24 0.97 -13.27 -14.63
C GLY A 24 0.81 -13.48 -16.13
N ASN A 25 1.92 -13.69 -16.86
CA ASN A 25 1.86 -14.02 -18.29
C ASN A 25 1.08 -15.31 -18.54
N TYR A 26 1.27 -16.33 -17.69
CA TYR A 26 0.52 -17.59 -17.80
C TYR A 26 -0.95 -17.45 -17.38
N TYR A 27 -1.27 -16.52 -16.49
CA TYR A 27 -2.65 -16.15 -16.18
C TYR A 27 -3.34 -15.54 -17.42
N VAL A 28 -2.67 -14.60 -18.10
CA VAL A 28 -3.18 -14.01 -19.35
C VAL A 28 -3.28 -15.08 -20.45
N LYS A 29 -2.28 -15.96 -20.57
CA LYS A 29 -2.29 -17.07 -21.54
C LYS A 29 -3.46 -18.02 -21.30
N PHE A 30 -3.78 -18.31 -20.03
CA PHE A 30 -4.97 -19.11 -19.69
C PHE A 30 -6.26 -18.46 -20.22
N ASP A 31 -6.45 -17.16 -19.99
CA ASP A 31 -7.65 -16.45 -20.46
C ASP A 31 -7.75 -16.41 -21.99
N GLN A 32 -6.63 -16.23 -22.69
CA GLN A 32 -6.57 -16.28 -24.15
C GLN A 32 -7.00 -17.64 -24.71
N GLU A 33 -6.44 -18.73 -24.18
CA GLU A 33 -6.81 -20.08 -24.63
C GLU A 33 -8.25 -20.44 -24.22
N TYR A 34 -8.70 -20.02 -23.05
CA TYR A 34 -10.09 -20.19 -22.62
C TYR A 34 -11.07 -19.49 -23.57
N LYS A 35 -10.81 -18.24 -23.96
CA LYS A 35 -11.64 -17.52 -24.94
C LYS A 35 -11.63 -18.19 -26.31
N LYS A 36 -10.48 -18.73 -26.73
CA LYS A 36 -10.35 -19.47 -28.00
C LYS A 36 -11.20 -20.75 -27.98
N GLU A 37 -11.10 -21.55 -26.91
CA GLU A 37 -11.88 -22.78 -26.75
C GLU A 37 -13.40 -22.50 -26.69
N ILE A 38 -13.82 -21.41 -26.06
CA ILE A 38 -15.22 -20.95 -26.10
C ILE A 38 -15.66 -20.71 -27.54
N GLN A 39 -14.89 -19.96 -28.33
CA GLN A 39 -15.24 -19.66 -29.72
C GLN A 39 -15.29 -20.92 -30.59
N ASP A 40 -14.39 -21.87 -30.37
CA ASP A 40 -14.41 -23.16 -31.06
C ASP A 40 -15.68 -23.96 -30.72
N LEU A 41 -16.13 -23.95 -29.45
CA LEU A 41 -17.37 -24.63 -29.02
C LEU A 41 -18.63 -23.95 -29.58
N ILE A 42 -18.65 -22.61 -29.62
CA ILE A 42 -19.73 -21.84 -30.25
C ILE A 42 -19.81 -22.18 -31.75
N THR A 43 -18.67 -22.23 -32.44
CA THR A 43 -18.61 -22.60 -33.86
C THR A 43 -19.09 -24.03 -34.12
N LYS A 44 -18.91 -24.93 -33.14
CA LYS A 44 -19.42 -26.31 -33.18
C LYS A 44 -20.90 -26.46 -32.78
N GLY A 45 -21.58 -25.35 -32.49
CA GLY A 45 -23.03 -25.31 -32.23
C GLY A 45 -23.44 -25.26 -30.76
N SER A 46 -22.50 -25.08 -29.82
CA SER A 46 -22.84 -24.85 -28.41
C SER A 46 -23.36 -23.43 -28.20
N SER A 47 -24.27 -23.23 -27.25
CA SER A 47 -24.59 -21.87 -26.79
C SER A 47 -23.39 -21.23 -26.08
N GLU A 48 -23.34 -19.90 -25.99
CA GLU A 48 -22.25 -19.19 -25.32
C GLU A 48 -22.11 -19.61 -23.83
N GLU A 49 -23.23 -19.80 -23.13
CA GLU A 49 -23.24 -20.26 -21.74
C GLU A 49 -22.72 -21.69 -21.58
N GLU A 50 -23.10 -22.61 -22.47
CA GLU A 50 -22.56 -23.97 -22.48
C GLU A 50 -21.09 -23.99 -22.85
N ALA A 51 -20.67 -23.17 -23.82
CA ALA A 51 -19.28 -23.07 -24.25
C ALA A 51 -18.37 -22.57 -23.12
N LYS A 52 -18.81 -21.56 -22.36
CA LYS A 52 -18.09 -21.07 -21.18
C LYS A 52 -17.92 -22.16 -20.12
N LYS A 53 -18.97 -22.92 -19.82
CA LYS A 53 -18.91 -23.98 -18.79
C LYS A 53 -18.12 -25.20 -19.22
N ASN A 54 -18.14 -25.53 -20.51
CA ASN A 54 -17.58 -26.77 -21.05
C ASN A 54 -16.24 -26.59 -21.78
N ALA A 55 -15.63 -25.40 -21.72
CA ALA A 55 -14.30 -25.19 -22.28
C ALA A 55 -13.30 -26.17 -21.64
N PRO A 56 -12.60 -27.01 -22.43
CA PRO A 56 -11.69 -28.02 -21.91
C PRO A 56 -10.69 -27.52 -20.86
N ILE A 57 -10.04 -26.38 -21.10
CA ILE A 57 -9.05 -25.80 -20.19
C ILE A 57 -9.65 -25.39 -18.83
N LEU A 58 -10.93 -24.99 -18.82
CA LEU A 58 -11.65 -24.67 -17.59
C LEU A 58 -11.96 -25.94 -16.79
N LEU A 59 -12.47 -26.98 -17.46
CA LEU A 59 -12.77 -28.26 -16.83
C LEU A 59 -11.51 -28.90 -16.23
N GLU A 60 -10.39 -28.81 -16.94
CA GLU A 60 -9.10 -29.27 -16.41
C GLU A 60 -8.64 -28.44 -15.20
N ALA A 61 -8.82 -27.12 -15.23
CA ALA A 61 -8.49 -26.26 -14.10
C ALA A 61 -9.37 -26.57 -12.86
N GLN A 62 -10.66 -26.85 -13.06
CA GLN A 62 -11.56 -27.30 -11.98
C GLN A 62 -11.11 -28.66 -11.40
N ASN A 63 -10.74 -29.62 -12.26
CA ASN A 63 -10.21 -30.89 -11.80
C ASN A 63 -8.89 -30.74 -11.04
N MET A 64 -8.01 -29.83 -11.48
CA MET A 64 -6.79 -29.48 -10.76
C MET A 64 -7.07 -28.87 -9.38
N LEU A 65 -8.09 -28.02 -9.26
CA LEU A 65 -8.53 -27.46 -7.98
C LEU A 65 -9.01 -28.56 -7.02
N LEU A 66 -9.82 -29.52 -7.50
CA LEU A 66 -10.25 -30.66 -6.69
C LEU A 66 -9.08 -31.50 -6.19
N LYS A 67 -8.08 -31.75 -7.04
CA LYS A 67 -6.85 -32.44 -6.64
C LYS A 67 -6.05 -31.66 -5.59
N TRP A 68 -5.97 -30.33 -5.75
CA TRP A 68 -5.31 -29.46 -4.78
C TRP A 68 -6.01 -29.53 -3.41
N GLU A 69 -7.34 -29.43 -3.36
CA GLU A 69 -8.12 -29.56 -2.11
C GLU A 69 -7.98 -30.96 -1.48
N ALA A 70 -7.86 -32.00 -2.30
CA ALA A 70 -7.62 -33.37 -1.85
C ALA A 70 -6.17 -33.63 -1.39
N GLY A 71 -5.27 -32.64 -1.53
CA GLY A 71 -3.87 -32.76 -1.11
C GLY A 71 -2.98 -33.58 -2.05
N ASP A 72 -3.33 -33.69 -3.34
CA ASP A 72 -2.50 -34.35 -4.36
C ASP A 72 -1.07 -33.77 -4.37
N GLU A 73 -0.07 -34.62 -4.14
CA GLU A 73 1.32 -34.18 -3.88
C GLU A 73 1.90 -33.36 -5.04
N GLU A 74 1.69 -33.79 -6.28
CA GLU A 74 2.23 -33.14 -7.47
C GLU A 74 1.56 -31.78 -7.71
N VAL A 75 0.23 -31.72 -7.59
CA VAL A 75 -0.51 -30.46 -7.75
C VAL A 75 -0.15 -29.47 -6.64
N VAL A 76 -0.06 -29.91 -5.38
CA VAL A 76 0.31 -29.04 -4.26
C VAL A 76 1.76 -28.56 -4.40
N LYS A 77 2.69 -29.42 -4.83
CA LYS A 77 4.09 -29.05 -5.06
C LYS A 77 4.21 -27.97 -6.12
N LEU A 78 3.56 -28.15 -7.28
CA LEU A 78 3.55 -27.15 -8.34
C LEU A 78 2.92 -25.84 -7.88
N TRP A 79 1.80 -25.90 -7.15
CA TRP A 79 1.15 -24.71 -6.59
C TRP A 79 2.09 -23.96 -5.66
N LYS A 80 2.83 -24.65 -4.77
CA LYS A 80 3.81 -24.02 -3.88
C LYS A 80 4.95 -23.36 -4.66
N GLU A 81 5.49 -24.06 -5.66
CA GLU A 81 6.58 -23.56 -6.50
C GLU A 81 6.18 -22.28 -7.25
N MET A 82 5.05 -22.28 -7.95
CA MET A 82 4.58 -21.09 -8.65
C MET A 82 4.28 -19.93 -7.70
N ASN A 83 3.71 -20.20 -6.52
CA ASN A 83 3.48 -19.14 -5.53
C ASN A 83 4.78 -18.59 -4.94
N SER A 84 5.81 -19.42 -4.71
CA SER A 84 7.10 -18.91 -4.26
C SER A 84 7.70 -17.91 -5.25
N TRP A 85 7.60 -18.17 -6.56
CA TRP A 85 8.05 -17.21 -7.57
C TRP A 85 7.29 -15.88 -7.49
N VAL A 86 5.96 -15.93 -7.28
CA VAL A 86 5.15 -14.72 -7.10
C VAL A 86 5.57 -13.96 -5.85
N TYR A 87 5.74 -14.64 -4.72
CA TYR A 87 6.11 -14.00 -3.45
C TYR A 87 7.52 -13.40 -3.51
N ASP A 88 8.47 -14.09 -4.14
CA ASP A 88 9.82 -13.56 -4.36
C ASP A 88 9.78 -12.32 -5.26
N GLY A 89 8.94 -12.32 -6.30
CA GLY A 89 8.71 -11.16 -7.14
C GLY A 89 8.09 -9.98 -6.38
N PHE A 90 7.07 -10.23 -5.55
CA PHE A 90 6.46 -9.19 -4.69
C PHE A 90 7.45 -8.65 -3.66
N ASN A 91 8.33 -9.48 -3.10
CA ASN A 91 9.36 -9.03 -2.16
C ASN A 91 10.32 -8.01 -2.80
N VAL A 92 10.64 -8.15 -4.09
CA VAL A 92 11.43 -7.14 -4.83
C VAL A 92 10.67 -5.81 -4.88
N THR A 93 9.39 -5.84 -5.25
CA THR A 93 8.53 -4.64 -5.31
C THR A 93 8.38 -3.99 -3.92
N TYR A 94 8.08 -4.77 -2.87
CA TYR A 94 7.95 -4.26 -1.51
C TYR A 94 9.24 -3.63 -1.01
N LYS A 95 10.38 -4.29 -1.23
CA LYS A 95 11.69 -3.72 -0.90
C LYS A 95 11.95 -2.41 -1.63
N ASN A 96 11.63 -2.34 -2.93
CA ASN A 96 11.78 -1.11 -3.71
C ASN A 96 10.89 0.02 -3.22
N LEU A 97 9.69 -0.31 -2.72
CA LEU A 97 8.77 0.64 -2.08
C LEU A 97 9.13 0.93 -0.63
N GLY A 98 10.08 0.23 -0.01
CA GLY A 98 10.38 0.35 1.43
C GLY A 98 9.20 -0.09 2.31
N VAL A 99 8.57 -1.21 1.94
CA VAL A 99 7.49 -1.88 2.69
C VAL A 99 8.01 -3.22 3.18
N ASP A 100 7.70 -3.54 4.43
CA ASP A 100 8.03 -4.80 5.08
C ASP A 100 6.84 -5.32 5.90
N PHE A 101 6.88 -6.61 6.22
CA PHE A 101 5.83 -7.30 6.95
C PHE A 101 6.45 -8.22 8.00
N ASP A 102 5.99 -8.12 9.24
CA ASP A 102 6.39 -9.06 10.30
C ASP A 102 5.81 -10.46 10.11
N THR A 103 4.63 -10.56 9.48
CA THR A 103 3.91 -11.82 9.31
C THR A 103 3.05 -11.82 8.06
N LEU A 104 3.06 -12.94 7.33
CA LEU A 104 2.22 -13.19 6.16
C LEU A 104 1.17 -14.26 6.47
N TYR A 105 -0.11 -13.89 6.34
CA TYR A 105 -1.23 -14.81 6.51
C TYR A 105 -1.81 -15.19 5.15
N TYR A 106 -1.78 -16.48 4.84
CA TYR A 106 -2.36 -17.01 3.61
C TYR A 106 -3.74 -17.60 3.88
N GLU A 107 -4.73 -17.23 3.08
CA GLU A 107 -6.10 -17.76 3.17
C GLU A 107 -6.14 -19.29 3.00
N SER A 108 -5.19 -19.83 2.23
CA SER A 108 -4.98 -21.27 2.07
C SER A 108 -4.61 -22.00 3.37
N ASN A 109 -4.16 -21.28 4.40
CA ASN A 109 -3.87 -21.84 5.72
C ASN A 109 -5.02 -21.62 6.71
N THR A 110 -5.81 -20.55 6.54
CA THR A 110 -6.82 -20.13 7.52
C THR A 110 -8.24 -20.59 7.19
N TYR A 111 -8.51 -21.06 5.96
CA TYR A 111 -9.86 -21.48 5.57
C TYR A 111 -10.40 -22.65 6.40
N LEU A 112 -9.55 -23.59 6.84
CA LEU A 112 -9.95 -24.70 7.71
C LEU A 112 -10.42 -24.19 9.08
N LEU A 113 -9.64 -23.26 9.67
CA LEU A 113 -10.03 -22.59 10.90
C LEU A 113 -11.36 -21.84 10.73
N GLY A 114 -11.55 -21.18 9.59
CA GLY A 114 -12.83 -20.57 9.22
C GLY A 114 -13.99 -21.57 9.23
N LYS A 115 -13.80 -22.75 8.62
CA LYS A 115 -14.82 -23.82 8.61
C LYS A 115 -15.14 -24.34 10.01
N GLU A 116 -14.14 -24.49 10.88
CA GLU A 116 -14.36 -24.87 12.29
C GLU A 116 -15.29 -23.89 13.00
N PHE A 117 -15.14 -22.58 12.75
CA PHE A 117 -16.01 -21.56 13.34
C PHE A 117 -17.39 -21.46 12.65
N VAL A 118 -17.52 -21.87 11.39
CA VAL A 118 -18.84 -22.09 10.78
C VAL A 118 -19.60 -23.20 11.51
N GLU A 119 -18.96 -24.31 11.82
CA GLU A 119 -19.59 -25.39 12.59
C GLU A 119 -19.99 -24.94 14.01
N GLN A 120 -19.15 -24.13 14.66
CA GLN A 120 -19.49 -23.55 15.96
C GLN A 120 -20.68 -22.59 15.87
N GLY A 121 -20.71 -21.73 14.84
CA GLY A 121 -21.83 -20.82 14.59
C GLY A 121 -23.15 -21.54 14.30
N LEU A 122 -23.11 -22.71 13.65
CA LEU A 122 -24.28 -23.58 13.50
C LEU A 122 -24.76 -24.14 14.85
N LYS A 123 -23.82 -24.58 15.71
CA LYS A 123 -24.15 -25.11 17.05
C LYS A 123 -24.72 -24.05 17.99
N SER A 124 -24.26 -22.81 17.89
CA SER A 124 -24.73 -21.68 18.72
C SER A 124 -25.98 -20.98 18.16
N GLY A 125 -26.44 -21.35 16.95
CA GLY A 125 -27.59 -20.74 16.29
C GLY A 125 -27.31 -19.39 15.62
N VAL A 126 -26.04 -18.98 15.53
CA VAL A 126 -25.61 -17.77 14.80
C VAL A 126 -25.73 -17.97 13.28
N PHE A 127 -25.49 -19.20 12.83
CA PHE A 127 -25.65 -19.59 11.43
C PHE A 127 -26.78 -20.60 11.27
N VAL A 128 -27.40 -20.59 10.09
CA VAL A 128 -28.48 -21.48 9.72
C VAL A 128 -28.09 -22.22 8.44
N LYS A 129 -28.34 -23.53 8.41
CA LYS A 129 -28.18 -24.35 7.22
C LYS A 129 -29.50 -24.39 6.46
N GLU A 130 -29.48 -24.03 5.19
CA GLU A 130 -30.65 -24.08 4.30
C GLU A 130 -30.84 -25.48 3.69
N GLU A 131 -31.98 -25.69 3.02
CA GLU A 131 -32.37 -26.99 2.46
C GLU A 131 -31.38 -27.52 1.42
N ASP A 132 -30.74 -26.62 0.66
CA ASP A 132 -29.72 -26.97 -0.34
C ASP A 132 -28.36 -27.34 0.28
N GLY A 133 -28.23 -27.24 1.60
CA GLY A 133 -27.02 -27.54 2.35
C GLY A 133 -26.05 -26.37 2.54
N SER A 134 -26.32 -25.21 1.96
CA SER A 134 -25.53 -23.99 2.18
C SER A 134 -25.74 -23.42 3.58
N VAL A 135 -24.75 -22.68 4.09
CA VAL A 135 -24.78 -22.12 5.45
C VAL A 135 -24.74 -20.59 5.37
N TRP A 136 -25.66 -19.96 6.11
CA TRP A 136 -25.90 -18.52 6.06
C TRP A 136 -25.93 -17.90 7.45
N CYS A 137 -25.52 -16.64 7.54
CA CYS A 137 -25.79 -15.77 8.67
C CYS A 137 -26.91 -14.80 8.31
N ASP A 138 -27.99 -14.80 9.09
CA ASP A 138 -29.07 -13.84 8.93
C ASP A 138 -28.74 -12.55 9.69
N LEU A 139 -28.64 -11.45 8.95
CA LEU A 139 -28.29 -10.12 9.46
C LEU A 139 -29.41 -9.11 9.23
N THR A 140 -30.61 -9.58 8.88
CA THR A 140 -31.76 -8.73 8.54
C THR A 140 -32.22 -7.87 9.73
N GLU A 141 -32.15 -8.40 10.95
CA GLU A 141 -32.41 -7.64 12.18
C GLU A 141 -31.40 -6.50 12.42
N ASP A 142 -30.20 -6.59 11.83
CA ASP A 142 -29.15 -5.58 11.88
C ASP A 142 -29.20 -4.62 10.68
N GLY A 143 -30.21 -4.73 9.82
CA GLY A 143 -30.40 -3.91 8.62
C GLY A 143 -29.49 -4.28 7.44
N LEU A 144 -29.03 -5.54 7.37
CA LEU A 144 -28.18 -6.08 6.31
C LEU A 144 -28.82 -7.34 5.68
N ASP A 145 -28.30 -7.78 4.53
CA ASP A 145 -28.79 -9.01 3.89
C ASP A 145 -28.24 -10.27 4.57
N LYS A 146 -28.88 -11.41 4.28
CA LYS A 146 -28.30 -12.71 4.62
C LYS A 146 -26.96 -12.90 3.92
N LYS A 147 -25.95 -13.36 4.64
CA LYS A 147 -24.61 -13.61 4.09
C LYS A 147 -24.29 -15.11 4.09
N ILE A 148 -23.94 -15.64 2.93
CA ILE A 148 -23.42 -17.00 2.81
C ILE A 148 -22.03 -17.09 3.48
N VAL A 149 -21.85 -18.09 4.33
CA VAL A 149 -20.58 -18.40 5.02
C VAL A 149 -20.06 -19.80 4.66
N GLN A 150 -20.83 -20.60 3.93
CA GLN A 150 -20.39 -21.85 3.31
C GLN A 150 -21.30 -22.20 2.14
N ARG A 151 -20.73 -22.66 1.03
CA ARG A 151 -21.51 -23.13 -0.13
C ARG A 151 -22.20 -24.47 0.14
N SER A 152 -23.20 -24.81 -0.67
CA SER A 152 -23.93 -26.08 -0.61
C SER A 152 -23.05 -27.31 -0.85
N ASP A 153 -21.97 -27.16 -1.63
CA ASP A 153 -20.94 -28.19 -1.85
C ASP A 153 -19.92 -28.31 -0.68
N GLY A 154 -20.07 -27.50 0.37
CA GLY A 154 -19.20 -27.48 1.55
C GLY A 154 -17.90 -26.66 1.38
N THR A 155 -17.68 -26.05 0.21
CA THR A 155 -16.51 -25.20 -0.04
C THR A 155 -16.59 -23.88 0.75
N ALA A 156 -15.42 -23.38 1.15
CA ALA A 156 -15.30 -22.10 1.86
C ALA A 156 -15.51 -20.93 0.90
N VAL A 157 -16.03 -19.82 1.42
CA VAL A 157 -16.11 -18.53 0.72
C VAL A 157 -15.16 -17.52 1.37
N TYR A 158 -14.96 -16.36 0.75
CA TYR A 158 -14.12 -15.28 1.30
C TYR A 158 -14.49 -14.92 2.74
N MET A 159 -15.78 -14.86 3.05
CA MET A 159 -16.24 -14.61 4.42
C MET A 159 -15.72 -15.66 5.41
N THR A 160 -15.72 -16.95 5.04
CA THR A 160 -15.17 -18.03 5.86
C THR A 160 -13.68 -17.87 6.09
N GLN A 161 -12.94 -17.54 5.03
CA GLN A 161 -11.49 -17.36 5.07
C GLN A 161 -11.13 -16.18 5.97
N ASP A 162 -11.82 -15.04 5.85
CA ASP A 162 -11.58 -13.87 6.67
C ASP A 162 -11.95 -14.06 8.15
N ILE A 163 -12.99 -14.83 8.45
CA ILE A 163 -13.30 -15.25 9.83
C ILE A 163 -12.10 -16.02 10.41
N GLY A 164 -11.60 -17.01 9.67
CA GLY A 164 -10.44 -17.79 10.08
C GLY A 164 -9.19 -16.91 10.28
N THR A 165 -8.91 -16.03 9.33
CA THR A 165 -7.74 -15.13 9.37
C THR A 165 -7.82 -14.15 10.54
N ALA A 166 -8.98 -13.54 10.80
CA ALA A 166 -9.16 -12.63 11.93
C ALA A 166 -8.91 -13.33 13.27
N ILE A 167 -9.43 -14.55 13.43
CA ILE A 167 -9.24 -15.35 14.63
C ILE A 167 -7.78 -15.79 14.78
N GLN A 168 -7.13 -16.18 13.69
CA GLN A 168 -5.72 -16.56 13.70
C GLN A 168 -4.82 -15.42 14.19
N ARG A 169 -5.06 -14.19 13.72
CA ARG A 169 -4.31 -12.99 14.17
C ARG A 169 -4.43 -12.76 15.68
N ILE A 170 -5.62 -12.94 16.26
CA ILE A 170 -5.82 -12.82 17.71
C ILE A 170 -5.16 -13.97 18.47
N LYS A 171 -5.15 -15.19 17.92
CA LYS A 171 -4.44 -16.32 18.53
C LYS A 171 -2.94 -16.09 18.58
N ASP A 172 -2.37 -15.55 17.51
CA ASP A 172 -0.94 -15.28 17.42
C ASP A 172 -0.54 -14.03 18.23
N PHE A 173 -1.45 -13.06 18.37
CA PHE A 173 -1.26 -11.84 19.14
C PHE A 173 -2.42 -11.57 20.12
N PRO A 174 -2.49 -12.28 21.26
CA PRO A 174 -3.62 -12.17 22.19
C PRO A 174 -3.79 -10.80 22.85
N ASP A 175 -2.69 -10.06 23.00
CA ASP A 175 -2.66 -8.75 23.64
C ASP A 175 -2.93 -7.59 22.66
N VAL A 176 -3.32 -7.90 21.42
CA VAL A 176 -3.58 -6.87 20.41
C VAL A 176 -4.82 -6.05 20.78
N GLY A 177 -4.62 -4.74 20.99
CA GLY A 177 -5.70 -3.83 21.41
C GLY A 177 -6.78 -3.62 20.35
N GLY A 178 -6.47 -3.85 19.07
CA GLY A 178 -7.38 -3.71 17.94
C GLY A 178 -6.71 -4.03 16.60
N MET A 179 -7.48 -4.13 15.53
CA MET A 179 -6.95 -4.43 14.19
C MET A 179 -7.48 -3.44 13.16
N VAL A 180 -6.57 -2.82 12.40
CA VAL A 180 -6.89 -1.93 11.28
C VAL A 180 -6.77 -2.71 9.98
N TYR A 181 -7.87 -2.80 9.24
CA TYR A 181 -7.95 -3.40 7.91
C TYR A 181 -7.83 -2.30 6.87
N THR A 182 -6.70 -2.19 6.19
CA THR A 182 -6.48 -1.20 5.13
C THR A 182 -6.88 -1.80 3.78
N VAL A 183 -8.13 -1.59 3.37
CA VAL A 183 -8.70 -2.20 2.14
C VAL A 183 -9.58 -1.19 1.42
N GLY A 184 -9.61 -1.24 0.09
CA GLY A 184 -10.38 -0.32 -0.76
C GLY A 184 -11.87 -0.28 -0.43
N ASN A 185 -12.50 0.87 -0.71
CA ASN A 185 -13.89 1.16 -0.36
C ASN A 185 -14.94 0.26 -1.04
N GLU A 186 -14.56 -0.45 -2.10
CA GLU A 186 -15.39 -1.47 -2.72
C GLU A 186 -15.72 -2.66 -1.78
N GLN A 187 -14.99 -2.81 -0.68
CA GLN A 187 -15.18 -3.85 0.34
C GLN A 187 -15.88 -3.35 1.62
N ASP A 188 -16.40 -2.12 1.65
CA ASP A 188 -17.06 -1.54 2.84
C ASP A 188 -18.16 -2.45 3.40
N TYR A 189 -19.03 -2.97 2.54
CA TYR A 189 -20.10 -3.88 2.96
C TYR A 189 -19.53 -5.19 3.53
N HIS A 190 -18.47 -5.72 2.91
CA HIS A 190 -17.84 -6.97 3.34
C HIS A 190 -17.29 -6.86 4.76
N PHE A 191 -16.51 -5.81 5.08
CA PHE A 191 -15.95 -5.65 6.42
C PHE A 191 -17.01 -5.33 7.47
N LYS A 192 -18.04 -4.55 7.11
CA LYS A 192 -19.20 -4.31 7.99
C LYS A 192 -19.86 -5.65 8.39
N VAL A 193 -20.08 -6.53 7.42
CA VAL A 193 -20.65 -7.86 7.65
C VAL A 193 -19.71 -8.76 8.44
N LEU A 194 -18.41 -8.79 8.10
CA LEU A 194 -17.40 -9.60 8.79
C LEU A 194 -17.33 -9.26 10.27
N PHE A 195 -17.22 -7.98 10.63
CA PHE A 195 -17.10 -7.54 12.02
C PHE A 195 -18.37 -7.87 12.83
N LEU A 196 -19.54 -7.75 12.21
CA LEU A 196 -20.80 -8.12 12.83
C LEU A 196 -20.91 -9.64 13.05
N ILE A 197 -20.49 -10.45 12.08
CA ILE A 197 -20.46 -11.90 12.23
C ILE A 197 -19.52 -12.31 13.38
N LEU A 198 -18.31 -11.75 13.43
CA LEU A 198 -17.37 -12.02 14.53
C LEU A 198 -17.98 -11.64 15.90
N LYS A 199 -18.67 -10.50 15.98
CA LYS A 199 -19.40 -10.11 17.19
C LYS A 199 -20.50 -11.11 17.56
N LYS A 200 -21.31 -11.57 16.60
CA LYS A 200 -22.38 -12.57 16.84
C LYS A 200 -21.83 -13.93 17.25
N LEU A 201 -20.64 -14.31 16.75
CA LEU A 201 -19.91 -15.50 17.20
C LEU A 201 -19.37 -15.38 18.64
N GLY A 202 -19.54 -14.24 19.30
CA GLY A 202 -19.17 -14.03 20.70
C GLY A 202 -17.77 -13.45 20.90
N PHE A 203 -17.15 -12.92 19.85
CA PHE A 203 -15.83 -12.30 19.96
C PHE A 203 -15.91 -10.84 20.41
N ASP A 204 -15.67 -10.58 21.69
CA ASP A 204 -15.71 -9.22 22.26
C ASP A 204 -14.71 -8.24 21.64
N TRP A 205 -13.58 -8.75 21.14
CA TRP A 205 -12.55 -7.97 20.45
C TRP A 205 -13.00 -7.46 19.08
N ALA A 206 -14.12 -7.97 18.53
CA ALA A 206 -14.67 -7.50 17.26
C ALA A 206 -15.01 -5.99 17.27
N LYS A 207 -15.25 -5.41 18.45
CA LYS A 207 -15.51 -3.97 18.63
C LYS A 207 -14.28 -3.08 18.39
N ASN A 208 -13.09 -3.67 18.41
CA ASN A 208 -11.82 -2.98 18.21
C ASN A 208 -11.28 -3.20 16.78
N LEU A 209 -12.12 -3.72 15.87
CA LEU A 209 -11.79 -3.84 14.45
C LEU A 209 -12.19 -2.56 13.74
N TYR A 210 -11.30 -2.03 12.92
CA TYR A 210 -11.52 -0.83 12.14
C TYR A 210 -11.19 -1.10 10.68
N HIS A 211 -12.10 -0.75 9.78
CA HIS A 211 -11.85 -0.77 8.34
C HIS A 211 -11.40 0.61 7.90
N LEU A 212 -10.09 0.75 7.63
CA LEU A 212 -9.54 1.91 6.94
C LEU A 212 -9.88 1.78 5.45
N SER A 213 -11.11 2.17 5.14
CA SER A 213 -11.66 2.24 3.78
C SER A 213 -10.97 3.35 2.99
N TYR A 214 -10.15 2.97 2.01
CA TYR A 214 -9.46 3.94 1.15
C TYR A 214 -10.10 4.07 -0.23
N GLY A 215 -10.03 5.26 -0.81
CA GLY A 215 -10.54 5.56 -2.15
C GLY A 215 -9.60 5.09 -3.25
N MET A 216 -10.17 4.79 -4.41
CA MET A 216 -9.39 4.29 -5.56
C MET A 216 -8.45 5.36 -6.15
N VAL A 217 -7.34 4.90 -6.70
CA VAL A 217 -6.39 5.72 -7.48
C VAL A 217 -6.66 5.49 -8.97
N ASP A 218 -6.95 6.57 -9.70
CA ASP A 218 -7.05 6.55 -11.16
C ASP A 218 -5.83 7.23 -11.78
N LEU A 219 -5.47 6.80 -13.00
CA LEU A 219 -4.52 7.51 -13.85
C LEU A 219 -5.27 8.33 -14.90
N PRO A 220 -4.69 9.40 -15.45
CA PRO A 220 -5.28 10.18 -16.54
C PRO A 220 -5.68 9.34 -17.76
N SER A 221 -4.94 8.26 -18.03
CA SER A 221 -5.21 7.29 -19.10
C SER A 221 -6.38 6.34 -18.82
N GLY A 222 -6.94 6.35 -17.61
CA GLY A 222 -8.07 5.52 -17.19
C GLY A 222 -7.77 4.64 -15.98
N LYS A 223 -8.68 3.69 -15.69
CA LYS A 223 -8.53 2.76 -14.57
C LYS A 223 -7.39 1.76 -14.84
N MET A 224 -6.58 1.48 -13.82
CA MET A 224 -5.70 0.31 -13.79
C MET A 224 -6.57 -0.97 -13.87
N LYS A 225 -6.72 -1.57 -15.05
CA LYS A 225 -7.53 -2.78 -15.24
C LYS A 225 -6.67 -3.97 -15.62
N SER A 226 -6.69 -5.00 -14.77
CA SER A 226 -5.87 -6.22 -14.89
C SER A 226 -6.23 -7.14 -16.05
N ARG A 227 -7.48 -7.11 -16.55
CA ARG A 227 -8.03 -8.16 -17.43
C ARG A 227 -7.99 -7.85 -18.94
N GLU A 228 -7.59 -6.65 -19.34
CA GLU A 228 -7.59 -6.21 -20.75
C GLU A 228 -6.19 -5.90 -21.30
N GLY A 229 -5.12 -6.22 -20.53
CA GLY A 229 -3.72 -6.04 -20.96
C GLY A 229 -3.16 -4.62 -20.76
N THR A 230 -3.92 -3.73 -20.10
CA THR A 230 -3.49 -2.35 -19.76
C THR A 230 -3.32 -2.22 -18.25
N VAL A 231 -2.46 -3.08 -17.69
CA VAL A 231 -2.12 -3.03 -16.25
C VAL A 231 -0.90 -2.12 -16.12
N VAL A 232 -0.99 -1.10 -15.28
CA VAL A 232 0.20 -0.37 -14.85
C VAL A 232 0.82 -1.19 -13.71
N ASP A 233 2.00 -1.74 -13.98
CA ASP A 233 2.77 -2.47 -12.98
C ASP A 233 3.29 -1.48 -11.92
N ALA A 234 3.32 -1.90 -10.66
CA ALA A 234 3.84 -1.05 -9.59
C ALA A 234 5.34 -0.76 -9.81
N ASP A 235 6.08 -1.73 -10.36
CA ASP A 235 7.49 -1.53 -10.66
C ASP A 235 7.69 -0.53 -11.80
N ASP A 236 6.91 -0.67 -12.88
CA ASP A 236 6.95 0.25 -14.03
C ASP A 236 6.65 1.68 -13.59
N LEU A 237 5.68 1.86 -12.69
CA LEU A 237 5.34 3.17 -12.13
C LEU A 237 6.49 3.76 -11.30
N VAL A 238 7.14 2.96 -10.45
CA VAL A 238 8.28 3.42 -9.65
C VAL A 238 9.47 3.80 -10.55
N GLU A 239 9.73 3.02 -11.59
CA GLU A 239 10.77 3.30 -12.57
C GLU A 239 10.47 4.58 -13.36
N GLU A 240 9.24 4.76 -13.82
CA GLU A 240 8.79 5.98 -14.50
C GLU A 240 8.98 7.21 -13.60
N MET A 241 8.57 7.12 -12.33
CA MET A 241 8.73 8.19 -11.35
C MET A 241 10.20 8.55 -11.11
N ALA A 242 11.09 7.56 -11.00
CA ALA A 242 12.52 7.79 -10.85
C ALA A 242 13.12 8.44 -12.12
N LYS A 243 12.73 7.97 -13.30
CA LYS A 243 13.17 8.53 -14.58
C LYS A 243 12.75 10.00 -14.73
N THR A 244 11.48 10.31 -14.49
CA THR A 244 10.99 11.70 -14.56
C THR A 244 11.67 12.60 -13.53
N ALA A 245 11.94 12.09 -12.32
CA ALA A 245 12.71 12.83 -11.33
C ALA A 245 14.15 13.11 -11.80
N GLY A 246 14.78 12.16 -12.49
CA GLY A 246 16.11 12.34 -13.10
C GLY A 246 16.14 13.41 -14.17
N GLU A 247 15.20 13.35 -15.13
CA GLU A 247 15.08 14.33 -16.21
C GLU A 247 14.97 15.77 -15.67
N ILE A 248 14.08 16.00 -14.68
CA ILE A 248 13.88 17.32 -14.08
C ILE A 248 15.10 17.75 -13.24
N SER A 249 15.74 16.83 -12.52
CA SER A 249 16.90 17.14 -11.68
C SER A 249 18.12 17.56 -12.53
N GLU A 250 18.30 16.96 -13.70
CA GLU A 250 19.37 17.30 -14.65
C GLU A 250 19.16 18.69 -15.26
N GLU A 251 17.93 19.05 -15.61
CA GLU A 251 17.59 20.38 -16.12
C GLU A 251 17.90 21.51 -15.12
N LEU A 252 17.82 21.23 -13.81
CA LEU A 252 18.10 22.19 -12.74
C LEU A 252 19.60 22.40 -12.46
N GLY A 253 20.48 21.53 -12.98
CA GLY A 253 21.93 21.74 -13.01
C GLY A 253 22.66 21.77 -11.66
N LYS A 254 22.26 20.96 -10.67
CA LYS A 254 22.80 20.98 -9.28
C LYS A 254 23.44 19.68 -8.78
N LEU A 255 23.88 18.79 -9.67
CA LEU A 255 24.42 17.47 -9.31
C LEU A 255 25.95 17.37 -9.45
N ASP A 256 26.65 18.51 -9.48
CA ASP A 256 28.11 18.53 -9.58
C ASP A 256 28.76 17.74 -8.43
N GLY A 257 29.58 16.76 -8.79
CA GLY A 257 30.31 15.90 -7.86
C GLY A 257 29.58 14.62 -7.42
N TYR A 258 28.41 14.31 -7.98
CA TYR A 258 27.78 12.99 -7.84
C TYR A 258 28.32 11.99 -8.85
N SER A 259 28.55 10.74 -8.43
CA SER A 259 28.70 9.60 -9.35
C SER A 259 27.36 9.27 -10.01
N ASP A 260 27.38 8.50 -11.10
CA ASP A 260 26.14 8.11 -11.76
C ASP A 260 25.27 7.21 -10.87
N GLU A 261 25.87 6.38 -10.02
CA GLU A 261 25.15 5.59 -9.02
C GLU A 261 24.47 6.46 -7.96
N GLU A 262 25.17 7.48 -7.45
CA GLU A 262 24.60 8.42 -6.48
C GLU A 262 23.44 9.21 -7.08
N LYS A 263 23.49 9.56 -8.37
CA LYS A 263 22.38 10.20 -9.08
C LYS A 263 21.18 9.27 -9.18
N GLN A 264 21.38 8.01 -9.55
CA GLN A 264 20.28 7.05 -9.66
C GLN A 264 19.57 6.84 -8.32
N GLU A 265 20.32 6.74 -7.21
CA GLU A 265 19.72 6.61 -5.89
C GLU A 265 18.95 7.88 -5.48
N LEU A 266 19.49 9.06 -5.81
CA LEU A 266 18.80 10.33 -5.59
C LEU A 266 17.49 10.40 -6.40
N TYR A 267 17.52 10.03 -7.68
CA TYR A 267 16.32 10.05 -8.54
C TYR A 267 15.25 9.10 -8.02
N LYS A 268 15.64 7.90 -7.57
CA LYS A 268 14.74 6.96 -6.91
C LYS A 268 14.14 7.55 -5.63
N THR A 269 14.96 8.18 -4.80
CA THR A 269 14.51 8.86 -3.56
C THR A 269 13.48 9.95 -3.85
N ILE A 270 13.71 10.76 -4.89
CA ILE A 270 12.83 11.86 -5.30
C ILE A 270 11.53 11.29 -5.90
N GLY A 271 11.63 10.33 -6.82
CA GLY A 271 10.49 9.69 -7.47
C GLY A 271 9.57 8.99 -6.47
N LEU A 272 10.12 8.21 -5.54
CA LEU A 272 9.35 7.59 -4.46
C LEU A 272 8.75 8.63 -3.51
N GLY A 273 9.49 9.71 -3.22
CA GLY A 273 8.97 10.82 -2.41
C GLY A 273 7.77 11.50 -3.05
N ALA A 274 7.83 11.75 -4.37
CA ALA A 274 6.71 12.29 -5.14
C ALA A 274 5.50 11.35 -5.12
N LEU A 275 5.70 10.07 -5.45
CA LEU A 275 4.63 9.06 -5.50
C LEU A 275 3.92 8.92 -4.15
N LYS A 276 4.68 8.62 -3.09
CA LYS A 276 4.12 8.39 -1.75
C LYS A 276 3.46 9.65 -1.21
N TYR A 277 4.12 10.80 -1.31
CA TYR A 277 3.57 12.05 -0.78
C TYR A 277 2.27 12.44 -1.50
N HIS A 278 2.22 12.30 -2.83
CA HIS A 278 1.04 12.67 -3.60
C HIS A 278 -0.18 11.85 -3.22
N ILE A 279 0.00 10.57 -2.92
CA ILE A 279 -1.08 9.70 -2.41
C ILE A 279 -1.42 10.07 -0.97
N LEU A 280 -0.42 10.14 -0.09
CA LEU A 280 -0.62 10.29 1.35
C LEU A 280 -1.10 11.68 1.78
N LYS A 281 -0.90 12.73 0.98
CA LYS A 281 -1.42 14.09 1.29
C LYS A 281 -2.94 14.21 1.17
N VAL A 282 -3.59 13.24 0.53
CA VAL A 282 -5.04 13.20 0.35
C VAL A 282 -5.65 12.34 1.46
N ASP A 283 -6.80 12.76 1.97
CA ASP A 283 -7.56 11.96 2.94
C ASP A 283 -7.79 10.53 2.39
N PRO A 284 -7.50 9.46 3.17
CA PRO A 284 -7.55 8.09 2.68
C PRO A 284 -8.87 7.72 1.99
N LYS A 285 -10.01 8.26 2.43
CA LYS A 285 -11.33 7.90 1.90
C LYS A 285 -11.63 8.52 0.53
N LYS A 286 -10.84 9.50 0.10
CA LYS A 286 -11.06 10.22 -1.16
C LYS A 286 -10.46 9.44 -2.32
N ARG A 287 -11.14 9.52 -3.46
CA ARG A 287 -10.62 9.06 -4.74
C ARG A 287 -9.51 10.00 -5.21
N ILE A 288 -8.43 9.44 -5.76
CA ILE A 288 -7.24 10.19 -6.17
C ILE A 288 -7.09 10.06 -7.69
N LEU A 289 -6.89 11.18 -8.38
CA LEU A 289 -6.36 11.19 -9.73
C LEU A 289 -4.85 11.40 -9.63
N PHE A 290 -4.06 10.40 -10.02
CA PHE A 290 -2.61 10.44 -9.93
C PHE A 290 -2.00 10.74 -11.31
N ASP A 291 -1.48 11.94 -11.47
CA ASP A 291 -0.64 12.31 -12.61
C ASP A 291 0.85 12.30 -12.18
N PRO A 292 1.68 11.39 -12.72
CA PRO A 292 3.11 11.34 -12.42
C PRO A 292 3.83 12.68 -12.58
N LYS A 293 3.52 13.43 -13.65
CA LYS A 293 4.22 14.70 -13.94
C LYS A 293 3.85 15.78 -12.95
N GLU A 294 2.58 15.90 -12.58
CA GLU A 294 2.14 16.87 -11.57
C GLU A 294 2.62 16.51 -10.15
N SER A 295 2.96 15.24 -9.91
CA SER A 295 3.49 14.80 -8.63
C SER A 295 4.96 15.17 -8.41
N ILE A 296 5.71 15.41 -9.49
CA ILE A 296 7.12 15.81 -9.49
C ILE A 296 7.24 17.29 -9.87
N ASP A 297 6.99 18.16 -8.90
CA ASP A 297 7.27 19.59 -9.00
C ASP A 297 8.14 20.03 -7.81
N PHE A 298 9.10 20.91 -8.05
CA PHE A 298 9.92 21.55 -7.01
C PHE A 298 9.25 22.82 -6.47
N GLN A 299 8.05 23.12 -6.94
CA GLN A 299 7.16 24.16 -6.47
C GLN A 299 5.82 23.54 -6.05
N GLY A 300 5.12 24.19 -5.11
CA GLY A 300 3.79 23.73 -4.68
C GLY A 300 3.79 22.57 -3.68
N ASN A 301 2.63 21.92 -3.53
CA ASN A 301 2.37 20.92 -2.49
C ASN A 301 2.76 19.51 -2.94
N THR A 302 4.07 19.25 -2.97
CA THR A 302 4.68 18.01 -3.48
C THR A 302 5.78 17.47 -2.54
N GLY A 303 6.09 16.18 -2.67
CA GLY A 303 7.18 15.53 -1.94
C GLY A 303 8.57 16.12 -2.28
N PRO A 304 8.90 16.30 -3.57
CA PRO A 304 10.17 16.89 -3.99
C PRO A 304 10.40 18.32 -3.48
N PHE A 305 9.35 19.16 -3.38
CA PHE A 305 9.48 20.50 -2.78
C PHE A 305 9.93 20.45 -1.31
N ILE A 306 9.40 19.49 -0.55
CA ILE A 306 9.77 19.27 0.85
C ILE A 306 11.18 18.70 0.96
N GLN A 307 11.52 17.68 0.17
CA GLN A 307 12.86 17.10 0.10
C GLN A 307 13.92 18.16 -0.26
N TYR A 308 13.61 19.03 -1.22
CA TYR A 308 14.48 20.11 -1.63
C TYR A 308 14.71 21.13 -0.51
N THR A 309 13.65 21.48 0.24
CA THR A 309 13.78 22.37 1.39
C THR A 309 14.63 21.73 2.50
N TYR A 310 14.46 20.44 2.76
CA TYR A 310 15.32 19.70 3.69
C TYR A 310 16.80 19.76 3.24
N ALA A 311 17.10 19.42 1.98
CA ALA A 311 18.47 19.46 1.45
C ALA A 311 19.08 20.87 1.50
N ARG A 312 18.27 21.92 1.29
CA ARG A 312 18.69 23.31 1.48
C ARG A 312 19.09 23.60 2.93
N ILE A 313 18.30 23.14 3.89
CA ILE A 313 18.65 23.27 5.32
C ILE A 313 19.97 22.55 5.60
N GLN A 314 20.17 21.33 5.09
CA GLN A 314 21.45 20.63 5.26
C GLN A 314 22.63 21.42 4.68
N SER A 315 22.43 22.15 3.58
CA SER A 315 23.45 23.06 3.04
C SER A 315 23.78 24.24 3.95
N ILE A 316 22.78 24.80 4.64
CA ILE A 316 22.97 25.85 5.66
C ILE A 316 23.78 25.29 6.82
N LEU A 317 23.39 24.11 7.33
CA LEU A 317 24.05 23.46 8.46
C LEU A 317 25.51 23.12 8.16
N ARG A 318 25.84 22.64 6.95
CA ARG A 318 27.24 22.40 6.52
C ARG A 318 28.11 23.66 6.49
N LYS A 319 27.50 24.83 6.26
CA LYS A 319 28.20 26.13 6.24
C LYS A 319 28.26 26.78 7.62
N ALA A 320 27.52 26.26 8.60
CA ALA A 320 27.48 26.79 9.95
C ALA A 320 28.32 25.91 10.89
N GLU A 321 29.10 26.54 11.76
CA GLU A 321 29.65 25.85 12.92
C GLU A 321 28.56 25.82 14.00
N ILE A 322 27.92 24.66 14.17
CA ILE A 322 26.87 24.48 15.17
C ILE A 322 27.53 24.40 16.55
N GLU A 323 27.34 25.44 17.35
CA GLU A 323 27.68 25.36 18.77
C GLU A 323 26.44 24.93 19.55
N ASN A 324 26.54 23.82 20.30
CA ASN A 324 25.54 23.45 21.31
C ASN A 324 25.74 24.34 22.54
N SER A 325 25.37 25.61 22.42
CA SER A 325 25.37 26.57 23.52
C SER A 325 23.93 26.91 23.94
N ASP A 326 23.73 27.10 25.23
CA ASP A 326 22.48 27.64 25.76
C ASP A 326 22.31 29.08 25.25
N LEU A 327 21.34 29.27 24.36
CA LEU A 327 21.03 30.59 23.83
C LEU A 327 20.46 31.45 24.95
N LYS A 328 21.11 32.59 25.22
CA LYS A 328 20.57 33.61 26.11
C LYS A 328 19.28 34.17 25.49
N SER A 329 18.31 34.49 26.35
CA SER A 329 17.03 35.09 25.93
C SER A 329 17.28 36.29 25.01
N THR A 330 16.82 36.18 23.77
CA THR A 330 16.85 37.24 22.75
C THR A 330 15.43 37.55 22.29
N ASP A 331 15.22 38.76 21.78
CA ASP A 331 13.96 39.14 21.16
C ASP A 331 13.80 38.41 19.82
N LEU A 332 12.82 37.51 19.75
CA LEU A 332 12.56 36.74 18.54
C LEU A 332 11.91 37.61 17.45
N HIS A 333 12.41 37.49 16.23
CA HIS A 333 11.78 38.04 15.04
C HIS A 333 10.38 37.40 14.85
N PRO A 334 9.37 38.11 14.31
CA PRO A 334 8.04 37.56 14.07
C PRO A 334 8.05 36.21 13.32
N LYS A 335 8.89 36.08 12.28
CA LYS A 335 9.06 34.83 11.52
C LYS A 335 9.67 33.67 12.32
N GLU A 336 10.56 33.96 13.26
CA GLU A 336 11.10 32.93 14.16
C GLU A 336 10.00 32.43 15.11
N LYS A 337 9.16 33.35 15.64
CA LYS A 337 8.01 32.99 16.48
C LYS A 337 7.00 32.13 15.74
N GLU A 338 6.71 32.46 14.48
CA GLU A 338 5.79 31.69 13.62
C GLU A 338 6.30 30.25 13.42
N LEU A 339 7.58 30.08 13.09
CA LEU A 339 8.22 28.77 12.97
C LEU A 339 8.18 27.97 14.28
N ILE A 340 8.54 28.59 15.41
CA ILE A 340 8.54 27.93 16.71
C ILE A 340 7.13 27.43 17.06
N LYS A 341 6.09 28.24 16.80
CA LYS A 341 4.70 27.81 17.00
C LYS A 341 4.35 26.62 16.11
N GLN A 342 4.72 26.63 14.83
CA GLN A 342 4.47 25.51 13.93
C GLN A 342 5.18 24.23 14.42
N LEU A 343 6.42 24.33 14.87
CA LEU A 343 7.17 23.19 15.42
C LEU A 343 6.51 22.59 16.65
N GLN A 344 5.93 23.42 17.53
CA GLN A 344 5.24 22.96 18.74
C GLN A 344 3.97 22.14 18.45
N LEU A 345 3.37 22.30 17.28
CA LEU A 345 2.17 21.54 16.89
C LEU A 345 2.46 20.09 16.49
N PHE A 346 3.71 19.75 16.15
CA PHE A 346 4.03 18.43 15.57
C PHE A 346 3.54 17.24 16.41
N PRO A 347 3.75 17.18 17.74
CA PRO A 347 3.28 16.05 18.55
C PRO A 347 1.76 15.89 18.51
N GLU A 348 1.02 16.99 18.54
CA GLU A 348 -0.45 16.97 18.47
C GLU A 348 -0.94 16.49 17.10
N VAL A 349 -0.29 16.93 16.02
CA VAL A 349 -0.60 16.46 14.65
C VAL A 349 -0.36 14.95 14.53
N VAL A 350 0.70 14.41 15.13
CA VAL A 350 0.97 12.97 15.16
C VAL A 350 -0.15 12.21 15.88
N GLN A 351 -0.59 12.68 17.06
CA GLN A 351 -1.69 12.04 17.78
C GLN A 351 -3.00 12.09 16.99
N ASN A 352 -3.34 13.26 16.43
CA ASN A 352 -4.53 13.42 15.60
C ASN A 352 -4.51 12.51 14.36
N ALA A 353 -3.35 12.35 13.71
CA ALA A 353 -3.19 11.44 12.57
C ALA A 353 -3.42 9.97 12.96
N ALA A 354 -2.94 9.55 14.12
CA ALA A 354 -3.16 8.20 14.64
C ALA A 354 -4.64 7.96 14.98
N GLU A 355 -5.28 8.88 15.72
CA GLU A 355 -6.70 8.78 16.09
C GLU A 355 -7.61 8.72 14.85
N GLN A 356 -7.34 9.57 13.87
CA GLN A 356 -8.12 9.65 12.63
C GLN A 356 -7.70 8.63 11.57
N HIS A 357 -6.63 7.87 11.81
CA HIS A 357 -6.03 6.95 10.85
C HIS A 357 -5.73 7.63 9.50
N SER A 358 -5.25 8.88 9.53
CA SER A 358 -5.08 9.73 8.36
C SER A 358 -3.65 10.30 8.27
N PRO A 359 -2.76 9.70 7.45
CA PRO A 359 -1.42 10.23 7.22
C PRO A 359 -1.43 11.61 6.52
N ALA A 360 -2.56 11.99 5.90
CA ALA A 360 -2.74 13.30 5.27
C ALA A 360 -2.51 14.47 6.23
N LEU A 361 -2.80 14.30 7.52
CA LEU A 361 -2.53 15.33 8.52
C LEU A 361 -1.03 15.61 8.65
N ILE A 362 -0.20 14.57 8.64
CA ILE A 362 1.27 14.68 8.70
C ILE A 362 1.82 15.29 7.42
N ALA A 363 1.34 14.83 6.26
CA ALA A 363 1.79 15.34 4.97
C ALA A 363 1.51 16.85 4.85
N ASN A 364 0.28 17.29 5.12
CA ASN A 364 -0.11 18.70 4.99
C ASN A 364 0.56 19.58 6.05
N TYR A 365 0.72 19.10 7.30
CA TYR A 365 1.51 19.80 8.31
C TYR A 365 2.96 20.03 7.85
N THR A 366 3.59 19.00 7.27
CA THR A 366 4.99 19.09 6.82
C THR A 366 5.13 20.13 5.70
N TYR A 367 4.17 20.18 4.78
CA TYR A 367 4.13 21.20 3.74
C TYR A 367 4.01 22.62 4.31
N ASP A 368 3.11 22.83 5.28
CA ASP A 368 2.93 24.14 5.90
C ASP A 368 4.18 24.57 6.71
N LEU A 369 4.84 23.63 7.41
CA LEU A 369 6.13 23.88 8.08
C LEU A 369 7.20 24.31 7.07
N VAL A 370 7.31 23.62 5.94
CA VAL A 370 8.26 23.94 4.86
C VAL A 370 7.97 25.30 4.23
N LYS A 371 6.69 25.63 4.01
CA LYS A 371 6.30 26.95 3.52
C LYS A 371 6.70 28.06 4.48
N GLU A 372 6.46 27.86 5.77
CA GLU A 372 6.84 28.85 6.78
C GLU A 372 8.36 29.00 6.87
N PHE A 373 9.11 27.88 6.79
CA PHE A 373 10.57 27.93 6.76
C PHE A 373 11.10 28.68 5.54
N ASN A 374 10.55 28.43 4.36
CA ASN A 374 10.93 29.14 3.15
C ASN A 374 10.62 30.64 3.24
N SER A 375 9.49 31.01 3.87
CA SER A 375 9.18 32.42 4.16
C SER A 375 10.19 33.03 5.12
N PHE A 376 10.52 32.35 6.22
CA PHE A 376 11.57 32.78 7.16
C PHE A 376 12.92 32.97 6.47
N TYR A 377 13.38 32.00 5.68
CA TYR A 377 14.65 32.04 4.96
C TYR A 377 14.75 33.21 3.98
N GLN A 378 13.64 33.58 3.32
CA GLN A 378 13.60 34.71 2.38
C GLN A 378 13.63 36.07 3.08
N ASN A 379 13.06 36.17 4.28
CA ASN A 379 12.87 37.45 4.97
C ASN A 379 13.91 37.72 6.07
N VAL A 380 14.61 36.68 6.54
CA VAL A 380 15.53 36.77 7.67
C VAL A 380 16.86 36.10 7.34
N SER A 381 17.95 36.86 7.40
CA SER A 381 19.30 36.34 7.14
C SER A 381 19.76 35.39 8.25
N ILE A 382 20.12 34.16 7.87
CA ILE A 382 20.61 33.13 8.81
C ILE A 382 22.12 33.25 9.00
N LEU A 383 22.90 33.01 7.93
CA LEU A 383 24.37 32.99 8.03
C LEU A 383 24.99 34.39 8.09
N GLY A 384 24.28 35.41 7.61
CA GLY A 384 24.66 36.82 7.71
C GLY A 384 23.76 37.57 8.69
N ALA A 385 23.43 36.94 9.84
CA ALA A 385 22.72 37.62 10.91
C ALA A 385 23.59 38.71 11.56
N ASP A 386 22.97 39.71 12.17
CA ASP A 386 23.67 40.89 12.70
C ASP A 386 24.56 40.59 13.91
N ASN A 387 24.26 39.51 14.64
CA ASN A 387 25.07 39.04 15.77
C ASN A 387 25.10 37.51 15.85
N ASP A 388 26.11 37.00 16.56
CA ASP A 388 26.35 35.55 16.68
C ASP A 388 25.24 34.81 17.44
N VAL A 389 24.56 35.47 18.39
CA VAL A 389 23.45 34.85 19.13
C VAL A 389 22.27 34.57 18.19
N GLU A 390 21.90 35.53 17.35
CA GLU A 390 20.88 35.35 16.32
C GLU A 390 21.29 34.32 15.28
N LYS A 391 22.54 34.35 14.82
CA LYS A 391 23.07 33.35 13.88
C LYS A 391 22.91 31.94 14.47
N GLN A 392 23.36 31.72 15.70
CA GLN A 392 23.26 30.41 16.36
C GLN A 392 21.81 30.00 16.59
N LEU A 393 20.93 30.92 17.04
CA LEU A 393 19.49 30.67 17.15
C LEU A 393 18.88 30.20 15.83
N ARG A 394 19.13 30.92 14.74
CA ARG A 394 18.54 30.63 13.43
C ARG A 394 19.09 29.34 12.81
N VAL A 395 20.37 29.04 13.06
CA VAL A 395 20.98 27.75 12.67
C VAL A 395 20.36 26.59 13.45
N GLN A 396 20.23 26.72 14.78
CA GLN A 396 19.58 25.71 15.62
C GLN A 396 18.11 25.52 15.25
N LEU A 397 17.36 26.61 15.03
CA LEU A 397 15.98 26.57 14.55
C LEU A 397 15.86 25.84 13.21
N SER A 398 16.78 26.12 12.28
CA SER A 398 16.84 25.41 11.00
C SER A 398 17.08 23.92 11.20
N ASN A 399 18.00 23.54 12.10
CA ASN A 399 18.25 22.14 12.45
C ASN A 399 17.00 21.46 13.04
N THR A 400 16.27 22.14 13.93
CA THR A 400 15.01 21.62 14.47
C THR A 400 13.97 21.41 13.36
N VAL A 401 13.83 22.34 12.42
CA VAL A 401 12.95 22.19 11.26
C VAL A 401 13.35 20.98 10.41
N ALA A 402 14.63 20.82 10.10
CA ALA A 402 15.10 19.65 9.33
C ALA A 402 14.79 18.33 10.04
N ASN A 403 15.02 18.25 11.35
CA ASN A 403 14.72 17.05 12.14
C ASN A 403 13.21 16.75 12.16
N THR A 404 12.36 17.77 12.30
CA THR A 404 10.91 17.61 12.23
C THR A 404 10.46 17.13 10.85
N ILE A 405 11.00 17.69 9.76
CA ILE A 405 10.72 17.23 8.39
C ILE A 405 11.12 15.76 8.23
N LYS A 406 12.34 15.38 8.66
CA LYS A 406 12.84 14.01 8.57
C LYS A 406 11.96 13.03 9.33
N ASN A 407 11.55 13.39 10.55
CA ASN A 407 10.67 12.56 11.36
C ASN A 407 9.28 12.42 10.73
N ALA A 408 8.69 13.53 10.25
CA ALA A 408 7.39 13.51 9.61
C ALA A 408 7.39 12.68 8.32
N PHE A 409 8.41 12.84 7.46
CA PHE A 409 8.58 12.03 6.26
C PHE A 409 8.86 10.56 6.56
N SER A 410 9.62 10.27 7.62
CA SER A 410 9.81 8.89 8.09
C SER A 410 8.50 8.22 8.48
N LEU A 411 7.57 8.93 9.14
CA LEU A 411 6.23 8.41 9.46
C LEU A 411 5.39 8.12 8.19
N LEU A 412 5.69 8.80 7.09
CA LEU A 412 5.07 8.56 5.78
C LEU A 412 5.83 7.50 4.94
N GLY A 413 6.90 6.93 5.48
CA GLY A 413 7.79 6.02 4.74
C GLY A 413 8.55 6.71 3.60
N ILE A 414 8.78 8.01 3.69
CA ILE A 414 9.46 8.81 2.67
C ILE A 414 10.86 9.18 3.17
N GLN A 415 11.86 8.98 2.32
CA GLN A 415 13.23 9.39 2.60
C GLN A 415 13.49 10.84 2.19
N VAL A 416 14.38 11.52 2.90
CA VAL A 416 14.82 12.88 2.57
C VAL A 416 16.32 12.88 2.25
N PRO A 417 16.75 13.45 1.11
CA PRO A 417 18.15 13.43 0.71
C PRO A 417 18.96 14.54 1.40
N GLU A 418 20.21 14.25 1.75
CA GLU A 418 21.13 15.21 2.39
C GLU A 418 21.58 16.35 1.45
N ARG A 419 21.45 16.13 0.14
CA ARG A 419 21.85 17.00 -0.95
C ARG A 419 20.92 16.73 -2.14
N MET A 420 20.48 17.79 -2.82
CA MET A 420 19.53 17.77 -3.93
C MET A 420 19.70 19.02 -4.79
#